data_AF-A0A847EBT2-F1
#
_entry.id   AF-A0A847EBT2-F1
#
_cell.length_a   1.000
_cell.length_b   1.000
_cell.length_c   1.000
_cell.angle_alpha   90.00
_cell.angle_beta   90.00
_cell.angle_gamma   90.00
#
_symmetry.space_group_name_H-M   'P 1'
#
loop_
_entity.id
_entity.type
_entity.pdbx_description
1 polymer ?
#
loop_
_entity_poly.entity_id
_entity_poly.type
_entity_poly.pdbx_seq_one_letter_code
_entity_poly.pdbx_strand_id
1 'polypeptide(L)'
;MCKIVQKQYFSFILALLVVCVTTQSAWSAFTIADEKKLGKEIYDKLEKNNFLLHDKRLEAYISKIGNHVLQRSDKAPFDFTFSIFNSSAINAFATPGGYVYINKGLISVVNNEAQLAGVIAHEIAHANARHVASIIEKSKKLNLAMMAAIIAAALLGGGGEATAAIATFSIAGATSISLKYQREHEEEADRMGIEYLVKSGYYPAAMVEFLKIMKQYEFISKSIPSYLFTHPGTDDRIFYLDSLLQTQYRGDGARDIVGSFVRMQSLIGLDANGLFNRRKTLTQSLQKNPRNVDLLYALAMTEEQLGHTRAAVEHLNRGLSIAPRDGDILKSIGMISLKTGNVGLARLRLLEASRVNPEDDQVTLALGKAHYATGDFQSALNCFLKLQDKTTDDVDIDYHIAMSYGRLNQQGDSHYYFGLHFKKKQKKDSALFHLQKALEYFSKESPKAASIQEAMTELSTGKPVKPDKKTEAKPNTPK
;
A
#
# COMPACT_ATOMS: atom_id res chain seq x y z
N MET A 1 -18.06 78.92 -11.22
CA MET A 1 -17.38 77.69 -11.67
C MET A 1 -16.88 76.78 -10.54
N CYS A 2 -16.43 77.27 -9.38
CA CYS A 2 -15.93 76.40 -8.29
C CYS A 2 -16.91 75.37 -7.68
N LYS A 3 -18.21 75.67 -7.58
CA LYS A 3 -19.19 74.74 -6.96
C LYS A 3 -19.52 73.50 -7.81
N ILE A 4 -19.32 73.56 -9.13
CA ILE A 4 -19.60 72.41 -10.02
C ILE A 4 -18.44 71.41 -9.95
N VAL A 5 -17.21 71.91 -9.90
CA VAL A 5 -15.98 71.11 -9.78
C VAL A 5 -15.96 70.35 -8.44
N GLN A 6 -16.40 70.97 -7.35
CA GLN A 6 -16.41 70.35 -6.02
C GLN A 6 -17.45 69.21 -5.87
N LYS A 7 -18.60 69.31 -6.54
CA LYS A 7 -19.60 68.22 -6.60
C LYS A 7 -19.12 67.04 -7.46
N GLN A 8 -18.37 67.30 -8.53
CA GLN A 8 -17.81 66.24 -9.37
C GLN A 8 -16.78 65.40 -8.62
N TYR A 9 -15.88 66.01 -7.84
CA TYR A 9 -14.92 65.27 -7.02
C TYR A 9 -15.58 64.46 -5.90
N PHE A 10 -16.63 65.00 -5.26
CA PHE A 10 -17.35 64.26 -4.22
C PHE A 10 -18.07 63.03 -4.78
N SER A 11 -18.73 63.17 -5.93
CA SER A 11 -19.37 62.02 -6.61
C SER A 11 -18.35 61.00 -7.11
N PHE A 12 -17.17 61.44 -7.55
CA PHE A 12 -16.10 60.53 -7.99
C PHE A 12 -15.49 59.76 -6.81
N ILE A 13 -15.26 60.42 -5.67
CA ILE A 13 -14.78 59.77 -4.44
C ILE A 13 -15.83 58.81 -3.90
N LEU A 14 -17.12 59.20 -3.89
CA LEU A 14 -18.20 58.32 -3.44
C LEU A 14 -18.35 57.10 -4.37
N ALA A 15 -18.23 57.28 -5.68
CA ALA A 15 -18.23 56.17 -6.64
C ALA A 15 -17.01 55.25 -6.46
N LEU A 16 -15.82 55.80 -6.23
CA LEU A 16 -14.61 55.02 -5.96
C LEU A 16 -14.71 54.25 -4.64
N LEU A 17 -15.30 54.85 -3.60
CA LEU A 17 -15.50 54.24 -2.29
C LEU A 17 -16.58 53.15 -2.35
N VAL A 18 -17.63 53.33 -3.15
CA VAL A 18 -18.62 52.28 -3.44
C VAL A 18 -17.99 51.14 -4.25
N VAL A 19 -17.15 51.41 -5.25
CA VAL A 19 -16.42 50.35 -6.01
C VAL A 19 -15.43 49.60 -5.11
N CYS A 20 -14.73 50.26 -4.20
CA CYS A 20 -13.83 49.61 -3.23
C CYS A 20 -14.55 48.88 -2.08
N VAL A 21 -15.79 49.26 -1.73
CA VAL A 21 -16.59 48.59 -0.68
C VAL A 21 -17.45 47.45 -1.26
N THR A 22 -17.81 47.52 -2.54
CA THR A 22 -18.60 46.46 -3.23
C THR A 22 -17.75 45.41 -3.93
N THR A 23 -16.46 45.67 -4.14
CA THR A 23 -15.52 44.60 -4.48
C THR A 23 -15.09 43.90 -3.19
N GLN A 24 -15.98 43.08 -2.63
CA GLN A 24 -15.50 41.88 -1.96
C GLN A 24 -14.60 41.20 -3.00
N SER A 25 -13.29 41.16 -2.75
CA SER A 25 -12.44 40.35 -3.61
C SER A 25 -13.03 38.94 -3.50
N ALA A 26 -13.61 38.46 -4.59
CA ALA A 26 -14.13 37.11 -4.68
C ALA A 26 -12.89 36.21 -4.77
N TRP A 27 -12.24 36.01 -3.63
CA TRP A 27 -11.17 35.03 -3.50
C TRP A 27 -11.82 33.67 -3.73
N SER A 28 -11.37 32.94 -4.75
CA SER A 28 -11.88 31.61 -5.05
C SER A 28 -11.71 30.74 -3.80
N ALA A 29 -12.82 30.23 -3.26
CA ALA A 29 -12.81 29.20 -2.23
C ALA A 29 -12.00 27.99 -2.75
N PHE A 30 -11.34 27.25 -1.85
CA PHE A 30 -10.62 26.05 -2.25
C PHE A 30 -11.66 24.98 -2.61
N THR A 31 -11.86 24.77 -3.91
CA THR A 31 -12.98 23.96 -4.40
C THR A 31 -12.70 22.47 -4.25
N ILE A 32 -13.75 21.65 -4.34
CA ILE A 32 -13.61 20.18 -4.44
C ILE A 32 -12.71 19.78 -5.61
N ALA A 33 -12.76 20.51 -6.73
CA ALA A 33 -11.90 20.24 -7.88
C ALA A 33 -10.43 20.52 -7.56
N ASP A 34 -10.14 21.61 -6.83
CA ASP A 34 -8.79 21.95 -6.39
C ASP A 34 -8.25 20.91 -5.39
N GLU A 35 -9.10 20.43 -4.48
CA GLU A 35 -8.76 19.34 -3.55
C GLU A 35 -8.40 18.05 -4.28
N LYS A 36 -9.22 17.63 -5.25
CA LYS A 36 -8.95 16.41 -6.05
C LYS A 36 -7.65 16.54 -6.83
N LYS A 37 -7.42 17.70 -7.45
CA LYS A 37 -6.19 17.97 -8.21
C LYS A 37 -4.96 17.92 -7.29
N LEU A 38 -4.99 18.64 -6.18
CA LEU A 38 -3.87 18.68 -5.24
C LEU A 38 -3.60 17.31 -4.62
N GLY A 39 -4.65 16.59 -4.21
CA GLY A 39 -4.55 15.24 -3.66
C GLY A 39 -3.83 14.30 -4.62
N LYS A 40 -4.24 14.30 -5.89
CA LYS A 40 -3.61 13.50 -6.93
C LYS A 40 -2.15 13.88 -7.14
N GLU A 41 -1.82 15.17 -7.19
CA GLU A 41 -0.43 15.63 -7.32
C GLU A 41 0.46 15.19 -6.15
N ILE A 42 -0.08 15.15 -4.93
CA ILE A 42 0.63 14.64 -3.75
C ILE A 42 0.82 13.12 -3.88
N TYR A 43 -0.25 12.40 -4.21
CA TYR A 43 -0.21 10.94 -4.40
C TYR A 43 0.83 10.52 -5.44
N ASP A 44 0.81 11.13 -6.63
CA ASP A 44 1.73 10.84 -7.73
C ASP A 44 3.20 11.11 -7.32
N LYS A 45 3.44 12.12 -6.46
CA LYS A 45 4.76 12.41 -5.90
C LYS A 45 5.19 11.36 -4.86
N LEU A 46 4.29 10.91 -4.00
CA LEU A 46 4.59 9.86 -3.02
C LEU A 46 4.93 8.54 -3.71
N GLU A 47 4.13 8.18 -4.70
CA GLU A 47 4.33 7.02 -5.58
C GLU A 47 5.70 7.08 -6.25
N LYS A 48 6.00 8.18 -6.96
CA LYS A 48 7.25 8.35 -7.71
C LYS A 48 8.51 8.27 -6.83
N ASN A 49 8.41 8.64 -5.56
CA ASN A 49 9.52 8.59 -4.61
C ASN A 49 9.54 7.30 -3.77
N ASN A 50 8.74 6.28 -4.12
CA ASN A 50 8.67 4.99 -3.42
C ASN A 50 8.32 5.10 -1.93
N PHE A 51 7.54 6.12 -1.56
CA PHE A 51 7.03 6.25 -0.19
C PHE A 51 5.81 5.36 0.07
N LEU A 52 5.18 4.82 -0.97
CA LEU A 52 4.05 3.89 -0.86
C LEU A 52 4.54 2.45 -0.99
N LEU A 53 3.96 1.55 -0.20
CA LEU A 53 4.27 0.12 -0.24
C LEU A 53 3.18 -0.64 -0.99
N HIS A 54 3.57 -1.35 -2.06
CA HIS A 54 2.66 -2.10 -2.93
C HIS A 54 2.54 -3.58 -2.57
N ASP A 55 2.10 -3.87 -1.34
CA ASP A 55 1.67 -5.21 -0.99
C ASP A 55 0.18 -5.36 -1.31
N LYS A 56 -0.13 -6.03 -2.43
CA LYS A 56 -1.50 -6.24 -2.92
C LYS A 56 -2.44 -6.81 -1.86
N ARG A 57 -1.95 -7.67 -0.96
CA ARG A 57 -2.79 -8.28 0.08
C ARG A 57 -3.09 -7.27 1.17
N LEU A 58 -2.07 -6.56 1.64
CA LEU A 58 -2.22 -5.58 2.71
C LEU A 58 -3.02 -4.35 2.23
N GLU A 59 -2.79 -3.88 1.01
CA GLU A 59 -3.56 -2.81 0.36
C GLU A 59 -5.03 -3.18 0.19
N ALA A 60 -5.31 -4.39 -0.32
CA ALA A 60 -6.68 -4.88 -0.45
C ALA A 60 -7.37 -5.01 0.92
N TYR A 61 -6.62 -5.39 1.95
CA TYR A 61 -7.14 -5.51 3.31
C TYR A 61 -7.50 -4.15 3.93
N ILE A 62 -6.60 -3.17 3.90
CA ILE A 62 -6.92 -1.82 4.41
C ILE A 62 -8.05 -1.17 3.59
N SER A 63 -8.10 -1.42 2.29
CA SER A 63 -9.16 -0.92 1.42
C SER A 63 -10.50 -1.55 1.77
N LYS A 64 -10.54 -2.83 2.14
CA LYS A 64 -11.77 -3.48 2.63
C LYS A 64 -12.25 -2.84 3.93
N ILE A 65 -11.36 -2.60 4.89
CA ILE A 65 -11.72 -1.92 6.15
C ILE A 65 -12.26 -0.52 5.85
N GLY A 66 -11.51 0.28 5.09
CA GLY A 66 -11.89 1.65 4.74
C GLY A 66 -13.23 1.70 3.99
N ASN A 67 -13.43 0.85 2.99
CA ASN A 67 -14.69 0.78 2.26
C ASN A 67 -15.86 0.30 3.12
N HIS A 68 -15.63 -0.61 4.08
CA HIS A 68 -16.64 -1.03 5.03
C HIS A 68 -17.10 0.14 5.92
N VAL A 69 -16.15 0.97 6.37
CA VAL A 69 -16.45 2.18 7.13
C VAL A 69 -17.17 3.22 6.27
N LEU A 70 -16.70 3.46 5.04
CA LEU A 70 -17.29 4.44 4.11
C LEU A 70 -18.74 4.14 3.73
N GLN A 71 -19.15 2.87 3.71
CA GLN A 71 -20.55 2.51 3.44
C GLN A 71 -21.52 3.07 4.49
N ARG A 72 -21.02 3.44 5.66
CA ARG A 72 -21.80 3.92 6.81
C ARG A 72 -21.43 5.33 7.26
N SER A 73 -20.50 5.99 6.57
CA SER A 73 -20.12 7.37 6.81
C SER A 73 -20.96 8.35 5.98
N ASP A 74 -20.90 9.63 6.34
CA ASP A 74 -21.44 10.68 5.50
C ASP A 74 -20.66 10.76 4.19
N LYS A 75 -21.35 10.99 3.07
CA LYS A 75 -20.69 10.99 1.75
C LYS A 75 -20.11 12.37 1.44
N ALA A 76 -18.79 12.48 1.53
CA ALA A 76 -18.06 13.53 0.80
C ALA A 76 -17.93 13.16 -0.68
N PRO A 77 -17.82 14.14 -1.60
CA PRO A 77 -17.73 13.90 -3.05
C PRO A 77 -16.34 13.45 -3.51
N PHE A 78 -15.67 12.60 -2.73
CA PHE A 78 -14.33 12.09 -2.99
C PHE A 78 -14.34 10.58 -3.25
N ASP A 79 -13.48 10.16 -4.17
CA ASP A 79 -13.19 8.75 -4.39
C ASP A 79 -12.03 8.38 -3.47
N PHE A 80 -12.32 7.65 -2.40
CA PHE A 80 -11.32 7.35 -1.38
C PHE A 80 -10.29 6.34 -1.88
N THR A 81 -9.02 6.61 -1.59
CA THR A 81 -7.89 5.71 -1.88
C THR A 81 -7.14 5.47 -0.58
N PHE A 82 -6.98 4.19 -0.21
CA PHE A 82 -6.26 3.78 0.99
C PHE A 82 -4.91 3.19 0.60
N SER A 83 -3.83 3.76 1.14
CA SER A 83 -2.47 3.33 0.80
C SER A 83 -1.62 3.09 2.04
N ILE A 84 -0.65 2.18 1.92
CA ILE A 84 0.30 1.90 2.98
C ILE A 84 1.51 2.79 2.78
N PHE A 85 1.79 3.61 3.78
CA PHE A 85 2.96 4.46 3.78
C PHE A 85 4.17 3.70 4.34
N ASN A 86 5.25 3.68 3.58
CA ASN A 86 6.47 2.93 3.84
C ASN A 86 7.33 3.55 4.95
N SER A 87 6.77 3.68 6.15
CA SER A 87 7.44 4.24 7.34
C SER A 87 7.21 3.36 8.57
N SER A 88 8.25 3.21 9.38
CA SER A 88 8.17 2.56 10.71
C SER A 88 7.57 3.47 11.78
N ALA A 89 7.33 4.75 11.48
CA ALA A 89 6.68 5.67 12.41
C ALA A 89 5.23 5.27 12.63
N ILE A 90 4.74 5.47 13.86
CA ILE A 90 3.34 5.23 14.22
C ILE A 90 2.55 6.47 13.81
N ASN A 91 1.91 6.42 12.64
CA ASN A 91 1.05 7.47 12.12
C ASN A 91 0.00 6.98 11.11
N ALA A 92 -1.02 7.80 10.92
CA ALA A 92 -1.90 7.79 9.76
C ALA A 92 -2.23 9.25 9.42
N PHE A 93 -2.66 9.50 8.18
CA PHE A 93 -3.05 10.84 7.75
C PHE A 93 -3.90 10.79 6.49
N ALA A 94 -4.73 11.80 6.30
CA ALA A 94 -5.40 12.08 5.04
C ALA A 94 -4.79 13.29 4.31
N THR A 95 -4.72 13.23 2.98
CA THR A 95 -4.49 14.41 2.14
C THR A 95 -5.79 14.80 1.42
N PRO A 96 -5.90 16.03 0.89
CA PRO A 96 -7.09 16.46 0.15
C PRO A 96 -7.48 15.48 -0.96
N GLY A 97 -8.77 15.44 -1.31
CA GLY A 97 -9.25 14.59 -2.40
C GLY A 97 -9.52 13.12 -2.04
N GLY A 98 -9.47 12.74 -0.77
CA GLY A 98 -9.88 11.40 -0.30
C GLY A 98 -8.74 10.37 -0.21
N TYR A 99 -7.49 10.80 -0.25
CA TYR A 99 -6.35 9.89 -0.07
C TYR A 99 -6.02 9.72 1.41
N VAL A 100 -6.06 8.49 1.90
CA VAL A 100 -5.78 8.12 3.28
C VAL A 100 -4.57 7.19 3.32
N TYR A 101 -3.60 7.51 4.16
CA TYR A 101 -2.34 6.82 4.25
C TYR A 101 -2.15 6.26 5.65
N ILE A 102 -1.75 5.00 5.74
CA ILE A 102 -1.52 4.31 7.00
C ILE A 102 -0.06 3.85 7.04
N ASN A 103 0.71 4.29 8.03
CA ASN A 103 2.09 3.86 8.15
C ASN A 103 2.17 2.38 8.55
N LYS A 104 3.14 1.66 8.01
CA LYS A 104 3.46 0.28 8.44
C LYS A 104 3.67 0.18 9.96
N GLY A 105 4.31 1.21 10.54
CA GLY A 105 4.52 1.31 11.99
C GLY A 105 3.22 1.39 12.80
N LEU A 106 2.15 1.99 12.27
CA LEU A 106 0.85 1.99 12.95
C LEU A 106 0.21 0.62 12.91
N ILE A 107 0.22 -0.04 11.74
CA ILE A 107 -0.38 -1.37 11.58
C ILE A 107 0.31 -2.40 12.48
N SER A 108 1.61 -2.23 12.77
CA SER A 108 2.36 -3.15 13.65
C SER A 108 2.09 -2.99 15.14
N VAL A 109 1.52 -1.87 15.59
CA VAL A 109 1.30 -1.59 17.03
C VAL A 109 -0.14 -1.72 17.50
N VAL A 110 -1.12 -1.59 16.59
CA VAL A 110 -2.52 -1.82 16.95
C VAL A 110 -2.76 -3.31 17.26
N ASN A 111 -3.63 -3.58 18.22
CA ASN A 111 -3.84 -4.93 18.76
C ASN A 111 -4.92 -5.73 18.04
N ASN A 112 -5.84 -5.07 17.32
CA ASN A 112 -6.94 -5.71 16.61
C ASN A 112 -7.42 -4.84 15.44
N GLU A 113 -8.26 -5.42 14.59
CA GLU A 113 -8.82 -4.76 13.40
C GLU A 113 -9.66 -3.54 13.75
N ALA A 114 -10.48 -3.59 14.80
CA ALA A 114 -11.32 -2.46 15.20
C ALA A 114 -10.50 -1.23 15.59
N GLN A 115 -9.30 -1.40 16.17
CA GLN A 115 -8.40 -0.28 16.46
C GLN A 115 -7.87 0.35 15.17
N LEU A 116 -7.47 -0.47 14.19
CA LEU A 116 -7.10 0.02 12.86
C LEU A 116 -8.27 0.71 12.16
N ALA A 117 -9.46 0.12 12.21
CA ALA A 117 -10.68 0.68 11.66
C ALA A 117 -11.05 2.01 12.34
N GLY A 118 -10.81 2.14 13.65
CA GLY A 118 -11.01 3.39 14.40
C GLY A 118 -10.10 4.51 13.90
N VAL A 119 -8.82 4.22 13.65
CA VAL A 119 -7.89 5.18 13.03
C VAL A 119 -8.35 5.53 11.62
N ILE A 120 -8.73 4.56 10.80
CA ILE A 120 -9.22 4.81 9.44
C ILE A 120 -10.51 5.64 9.45
N ALA A 121 -11.43 5.39 10.39
CA ALA A 121 -12.65 6.16 10.56
C ALA A 121 -12.38 7.61 10.95
N HIS A 122 -11.37 7.85 11.81
CA HIS A 122 -10.88 9.17 12.16
C HIS A 122 -10.34 9.93 10.94
N GLU A 123 -9.52 9.28 10.12
CA GLU A 123 -8.99 9.89 8.88
C GLU A 123 -10.08 10.15 7.84
N ILE A 124 -11.06 9.25 7.70
CA ILE A 124 -12.24 9.46 6.86
C ILE A 124 -13.02 10.69 7.36
N ALA A 125 -13.17 10.85 8.68
CA ALA A 125 -13.83 12.01 9.25
C ALA A 125 -13.10 13.32 8.93
N HIS A 126 -11.76 13.36 9.04
CA HIS A 126 -10.97 14.52 8.60
C HIS A 126 -11.20 14.87 7.12
N ALA A 127 -11.23 13.86 6.25
CA ALA A 127 -11.48 14.07 4.83
C ALA A 127 -12.91 14.56 4.57
N ASN A 128 -13.90 13.96 5.24
CA ASN A 128 -15.32 14.32 5.08
C ASN A 128 -15.63 15.73 5.58
N ALA A 129 -15.05 16.13 6.71
CA ALA A 129 -15.17 17.48 7.27
C ALA A 129 -14.28 18.51 6.54
N ARG A 130 -13.52 18.09 5.52
CA ARG A 130 -12.62 18.95 4.72
C ARG A 130 -11.64 19.74 5.61
N HIS A 131 -11.16 19.12 6.68
CA HIS A 131 -10.30 19.77 7.68
C HIS A 131 -9.00 20.32 7.08
N VAL A 132 -8.37 19.58 6.16
CA VAL A 132 -7.14 20.04 5.48
C VAL A 132 -7.42 21.23 4.55
N ALA A 133 -8.53 21.21 3.81
CA ALA A 133 -8.96 22.32 2.98
C ALA A 133 -9.22 23.58 3.82
N SER A 134 -9.90 23.45 4.96
CA SER A 134 -10.15 24.57 5.89
C SER A 134 -8.85 25.17 6.41
N ILE A 135 -7.83 24.35 6.71
CA ILE A 135 -6.50 24.83 7.10
C ILE A 135 -5.86 25.60 5.93
N ILE A 136 -5.86 25.06 4.71
CA ILE A 136 -5.30 25.72 3.52
C ILE A 136 -5.95 27.09 3.29
N GLU A 137 -7.28 27.17 3.36
CA GLU A 137 -8.04 28.42 3.18
C GLU A 137 -7.72 29.48 4.26
N LYS A 138 -7.58 29.04 5.51
CA LYS A 138 -7.26 29.92 6.64
C LYS A 138 -5.79 30.36 6.65
N SER A 139 -4.89 29.54 6.12
CA SER A 139 -3.43 29.77 6.10
C SER A 139 -2.94 30.69 4.97
N LYS A 140 -3.79 31.66 4.55
CA LYS A 140 -3.71 32.74 3.51
C LYS A 140 -2.34 33.24 2.98
N LYS A 141 -1.19 32.85 3.53
CA LYS A 141 0.19 33.26 3.19
C LYS A 141 1.13 32.12 2.78
N LEU A 142 0.72 30.85 2.80
CA LEU A 142 1.57 29.73 2.36
C LEU A 142 1.26 29.38 0.90
N ASN A 143 2.26 29.48 0.01
CA ASN A 143 2.13 28.94 -1.35
C ASN A 143 1.90 27.42 -1.28
N LEU A 144 1.03 26.90 -2.13
CA LEU A 144 0.69 25.49 -2.30
C LEU A 144 1.93 24.57 -2.34
N ALA A 145 3.01 25.02 -2.99
CA ALA A 145 4.28 24.30 -3.05
C ALA A 145 4.96 24.17 -1.68
N MET A 146 4.86 25.19 -0.83
CA MET A 146 5.40 25.19 0.52
C MET A 146 4.57 24.30 1.45
N MET A 147 3.25 24.27 1.27
CA MET A 147 2.38 23.34 2.00
C MET A 147 2.66 21.88 1.63
N ALA A 148 2.84 21.57 0.35
CA ALA A 148 3.23 20.22 -0.07
C ALA A 148 4.57 19.78 0.53
N ALA A 149 5.54 20.70 0.65
CA ALA A 149 6.84 20.43 1.28
C ALA A 149 6.73 20.21 2.80
N ILE A 150 5.90 21.00 3.50
CA ILE A 150 5.62 20.86 4.93
C ILE A 150 4.94 19.51 5.23
N ILE A 151 3.93 19.15 4.42
CA ILE A 151 3.23 17.88 4.53
C ILE A 151 4.24 16.73 4.34
N ALA A 152 5.05 16.75 3.27
CA ALA A 152 6.08 15.73 3.07
C ALA A 152 7.07 15.65 4.26
N ALA A 153 7.52 16.79 4.81
CA ALA A 153 8.46 16.80 5.92
C ALA A 153 7.86 16.29 7.25
N ALA A 154 6.61 16.65 7.55
CA ALA A 154 5.92 16.19 8.75
C ALA A 154 5.60 14.70 8.73
N LEU A 155 5.30 14.16 7.54
CA LEU A 155 4.91 12.77 7.34
C LEU A 155 6.09 11.78 7.33
N LEU A 156 7.27 12.26 6.90
CA LEU A 156 8.46 11.42 6.76
C LEU A 156 9.25 11.23 8.06
N GLY A 157 8.86 11.89 9.16
CA GLY A 157 9.44 11.66 10.48
C GLY A 157 10.96 11.86 10.51
N GLY A 158 11.44 13.09 10.26
CA GLY A 158 12.69 13.66 10.77
C GLY A 158 14.02 12.86 10.69
N GLY A 159 14.12 11.81 9.88
CA GLY A 159 15.21 10.81 9.99
C GLY A 159 16.54 11.11 9.28
N GLY A 160 16.74 12.32 8.74
CA GLY A 160 17.97 12.70 8.03
C GLY A 160 18.39 14.14 8.32
N GLU A 161 19.68 14.44 8.20
CA GLU A 161 20.23 15.78 8.49
C GLU A 161 19.61 16.88 7.61
N ALA A 162 19.23 16.55 6.36
CA ALA A 162 18.48 17.45 5.48
C ALA A 162 17.00 17.61 5.86
N THR A 163 16.38 16.59 6.49
CA THR A 163 14.98 16.58 6.92
C THR A 163 14.78 17.28 8.28
N ALA A 164 15.79 17.28 9.15
CA ALA A 164 15.74 17.94 10.45
C ALA A 164 15.64 19.48 10.33
N ALA A 165 16.37 20.09 9.40
CA ALA A 165 16.32 21.54 9.15
C ALA A 165 14.95 22.00 8.60
N ILE A 166 14.33 21.18 7.75
CA ILE A 166 13.02 21.45 7.14
C ILE A 166 11.88 21.20 8.14
N ALA A 167 11.97 20.15 8.95
CA ALA A 167 11.00 19.84 10.01
C ALA A 167 10.99 20.92 11.10
N THR A 168 12.17 21.42 11.51
CA THR A 168 12.30 22.46 12.55
C THR A 168 11.73 23.81 12.09
N PHE A 169 11.93 24.20 10.83
CA PHE A 169 11.37 25.45 10.28
C PHE A 169 9.85 25.36 10.00
N SER A 170 9.33 24.18 9.68
CA SER A 170 7.91 23.97 9.36
C SER A 170 7.02 23.91 10.61
N ILE A 171 7.53 23.35 11.71
CA ILE A 171 6.76 23.11 12.94
C ILE A 171 6.78 24.35 13.88
N ALA A 172 7.89 25.08 13.97
CA ALA A 172 8.01 26.18 14.93
C ALA A 172 7.29 27.49 14.52
N GLY A 173 7.10 27.74 13.21
CA GLY A 173 6.45 28.97 12.71
C GLY A 173 4.93 28.88 12.53
N ALA A 174 4.37 27.67 12.43
CA ALA A 174 2.95 27.42 12.18
C ALA A 174 2.13 27.14 13.46
N THR A 175 2.77 27.03 14.62
CA THR A 175 2.21 26.44 15.85
C THR A 175 1.26 27.37 16.64
N SER A 176 1.44 28.68 16.62
CA SER A 176 0.72 29.58 17.57
C SER A 176 -0.73 29.91 17.17
N ILE A 177 -1.07 29.89 15.88
CA ILE A 177 -2.42 30.19 15.37
C ILE A 177 -3.24 28.90 15.15
N SER A 178 -2.58 27.73 15.23
CA SER A 178 -3.08 26.43 14.74
C SER A 178 -3.60 25.47 15.83
N LEU A 179 -3.06 25.51 17.06
CA LEU A 179 -3.37 24.49 18.08
C LEU A 179 -4.85 24.42 18.50
N LYS A 180 -5.57 25.55 18.55
CA LYS A 180 -7.00 25.57 18.90
C LYS A 180 -7.87 24.99 17.76
N TYR A 181 -7.64 25.43 16.53
CA TYR A 181 -8.35 24.88 15.36
C TYR A 181 -8.06 23.38 15.18
N GLN A 182 -6.83 22.94 15.43
CA GLN A 182 -6.50 21.52 15.45
C GLN A 182 -7.33 20.77 16.49
N ARG A 183 -7.47 21.28 17.73
CA ARG A 183 -8.31 20.62 18.74
C ARG A 183 -9.79 20.54 18.35
N GLU A 184 -10.35 21.61 17.78
CA GLU A 184 -11.74 21.60 17.28
C GLU A 184 -11.92 20.57 16.15
N HIS A 185 -10.96 20.51 15.21
CA HIS A 185 -10.96 19.53 14.12
C HIS A 185 -10.78 18.10 14.63
N GLU A 186 -9.94 17.87 15.65
CA GLU A 186 -9.79 16.56 16.28
C GLU A 186 -11.08 16.13 16.99
N GLU A 187 -11.74 17.05 17.71
CA GLU A 187 -13.02 16.75 18.39
C GLU A 187 -14.12 16.40 17.39
N GLU A 188 -14.24 17.18 16.31
CA GLU A 188 -15.18 16.90 15.23
C GLU A 188 -14.87 15.55 14.55
N ALA A 189 -13.60 15.30 14.21
CA ALA A 189 -13.17 14.06 13.57
C ALA A 189 -13.39 12.84 14.47
N ASP A 190 -13.16 12.95 15.77
CA ASP A 190 -13.41 11.89 16.74
C ASP A 190 -14.90 11.58 16.88
N ARG A 191 -15.77 12.60 16.98
CA ARG A 191 -17.22 12.43 17.10
C ARG A 191 -17.82 11.75 15.86
N MET A 192 -17.39 12.18 14.67
CA MET A 192 -17.78 11.55 13.42
C MET A 192 -17.16 10.15 13.28
N GLY A 193 -15.88 10.01 13.63
CA GLY A 193 -15.13 8.76 13.53
C GLY A 193 -15.72 7.65 14.39
N ILE A 194 -16.05 7.93 15.65
CA ILE A 194 -16.71 6.94 16.52
C ILE A 194 -18.10 6.58 16.01
N GLU A 195 -18.85 7.56 15.48
CA GLU A 195 -20.15 7.30 14.87
C GLU A 195 -20.01 6.36 13.66
N TYR A 196 -19.07 6.63 12.75
CA TYR A 196 -18.79 5.79 11.59
C TYR A 196 -18.36 4.39 11.99
N LEU A 197 -17.48 4.27 12.98
CA LEU A 197 -16.98 3.01 13.51
C LEU A 197 -18.13 2.16 14.06
N VAL A 198 -18.99 2.74 14.90
CA VAL A 198 -20.13 2.07 15.53
C VAL A 198 -21.18 1.68 14.50
N LYS A 199 -21.54 2.59 13.58
CA LYS A 199 -22.50 2.28 12.49
C LYS A 199 -22.00 1.17 11.56
N SER A 200 -20.69 0.98 11.49
CA SER A 200 -20.04 -0.11 10.75
C SER A 200 -20.00 -1.43 11.51
N GLY A 201 -20.48 -1.45 12.76
CA GLY A 201 -20.57 -2.65 13.61
C GLY A 201 -19.30 -2.96 14.40
N TYR A 202 -18.26 -2.10 14.32
CA TYR A 202 -17.01 -2.30 15.04
C TYR A 202 -17.14 -1.97 16.54
N TYR A 203 -16.20 -2.52 17.31
CA TYR A 203 -16.08 -2.30 18.74
C TYR A 203 -15.90 -0.80 19.07
N PRO A 204 -16.86 -0.15 19.79
CA PRO A 204 -16.86 1.30 19.96
C PRO A 204 -15.63 1.85 20.69
N ALA A 205 -15.11 1.12 21.68
CA ALA A 205 -13.98 1.60 22.49
C ALA A 205 -12.63 1.50 21.78
N ALA A 206 -12.58 1.00 20.55
CA ALA A 206 -11.32 0.76 19.84
C ALA A 206 -10.53 2.05 19.58
N MET A 207 -11.20 3.19 19.32
CA MET A 207 -10.51 4.49 19.17
C MET A 207 -9.84 4.92 20.48
N VAL A 208 -10.53 4.77 21.61
CA VAL A 208 -9.98 5.12 22.92
C VAL A 208 -8.82 4.19 23.29
N GLU A 209 -8.96 2.89 23.05
CA GLU A 209 -7.88 1.93 23.27
C GLU A 209 -6.65 2.27 22.41
N PHE A 210 -6.85 2.69 21.16
CA PHE A 210 -5.74 3.15 20.32
C PHE A 210 -5.05 4.39 20.89
N LEU A 211 -5.79 5.41 21.34
CA LEU A 211 -5.21 6.59 21.98
C LEU A 211 -4.45 6.21 23.27
N LYS A 212 -4.95 5.24 24.04
CA LYS A 212 -4.26 4.68 25.21
C LYS A 212 -2.95 3.98 24.82
N ILE A 213 -2.89 3.30 23.68
CA ILE A 213 -1.63 2.77 23.11
C ILE A 213 -0.67 3.92 22.79
N MET A 214 -1.13 4.97 22.12
CA MET A 214 -0.27 6.12 21.78
C MET A 214 0.32 6.78 23.03
N LYS A 215 -0.50 6.99 24.06
CA LYS A 215 -0.07 7.51 25.36
C LYS A 215 0.95 6.58 26.01
N GLN A 216 0.76 5.26 25.94
CA GLN A 216 1.75 4.32 26.48
C GLN A 216 3.10 4.47 25.76
N TYR A 217 3.10 4.56 24.42
CA TYR A 217 4.30 4.75 23.61
C TYR A 217 5.02 6.07 23.90
N GLU A 218 4.31 7.13 24.25
CA GLU A 218 4.89 8.40 24.70
C GLU A 218 5.86 8.21 25.88
N PHE A 219 5.53 7.32 26.82
CA PHE A 219 6.34 7.07 28.02
C PHE A 219 7.41 5.98 27.85
N ILE A 220 7.15 4.94 27.05
CA ILE A 220 8.02 3.76 27.00
C ILE A 220 9.03 3.77 25.84
N SER A 221 8.81 4.59 24.82
CA SER A 221 9.62 4.58 23.60
C SER A 221 10.66 5.70 23.62
N LYS A 222 11.76 5.51 22.87
CA LYS A 222 12.82 6.52 22.73
C LYS A 222 12.39 7.73 21.91
N SER A 223 11.28 7.63 21.17
CA SER A 223 10.79 8.64 20.24
C SER A 223 9.28 8.73 20.32
N ILE A 224 8.76 9.91 20.63
CA ILE A 224 7.33 10.18 20.71
C ILE A 224 6.67 9.82 19.36
N PRO A 225 5.56 9.04 19.34
CA PRO A 225 4.82 8.74 18.13
C PRO A 225 4.47 10.00 17.34
N SER A 226 4.73 9.98 16.03
CA SER A 226 4.40 11.12 15.15
C SER A 226 2.91 11.45 15.14
N TYR A 227 2.06 10.46 15.38
CA TYR A 227 0.62 10.63 15.55
C TYR A 227 0.25 11.71 16.58
N LEU A 228 1.00 11.81 17.69
CA LEU A 228 0.71 12.80 18.74
C LEU A 228 1.03 14.24 18.33
N PHE A 229 1.90 14.43 17.34
CA PHE A 229 2.22 15.75 16.79
C PHE A 229 1.23 16.17 15.70
N THR A 230 0.71 15.22 14.91
CA THR A 230 -0.30 15.49 13.88
C THR A 230 -1.71 15.58 14.47
N HIS A 231 -1.99 14.85 15.55
CA HIS A 231 -3.29 14.76 16.22
C HIS A 231 -3.18 15.07 17.72
N PRO A 232 -3.11 16.36 18.09
CA PRO A 232 -2.87 16.78 19.47
C PRO A 232 -4.07 16.52 20.41
N GLY A 233 -3.84 16.64 21.72
CA GLY A 233 -4.92 16.64 22.72
C GLY A 233 -5.35 15.26 23.21
N THR A 234 -4.45 14.26 23.18
CA THR A 234 -4.76 12.86 23.50
C THR A 234 -5.44 12.66 24.85
N ASP A 235 -5.04 13.38 25.90
CA ASP A 235 -5.65 13.26 27.23
C ASP A 235 -7.10 13.73 27.26
N ASP A 236 -7.36 14.93 26.72
CA ASP A 236 -8.70 15.49 26.61
C ASP A 236 -9.59 14.58 25.74
N ARG A 237 -9.04 14.07 24.64
CA ARG A 237 -9.70 13.14 23.72
C ARG A 237 -10.12 11.85 24.38
N ILE A 238 -9.21 11.21 25.12
CA ILE A 238 -9.54 10.00 25.90
C ILE A 238 -10.68 10.30 26.87
N PHE A 239 -10.61 11.42 27.59
CA PHE A 239 -11.60 11.76 28.61
C PHE A 239 -13.02 11.90 28.03
N TYR A 240 -13.21 12.69 26.98
CA TYR A 240 -14.56 12.89 26.44
C TYR A 240 -15.05 11.68 25.63
N LEU A 241 -14.16 10.95 24.93
CA LEU A 241 -14.56 9.73 24.24
C LEU A 241 -15.00 8.65 25.23
N ASP A 242 -14.31 8.47 26.36
CA ASP A 242 -14.76 7.59 27.45
C ASP A 242 -16.16 8.00 27.96
N SER A 243 -16.46 9.30 28.04
CA SER A 243 -17.81 9.79 28.37
C SER A 243 -18.86 9.42 27.30
N LEU A 244 -18.53 9.54 26.01
CA LEU A 244 -19.43 9.13 24.92
C LEU A 244 -19.68 7.61 24.91
N LEU A 245 -18.67 6.80 25.19
CA LEU A 245 -18.82 5.34 25.35
C LEU A 245 -19.77 5.00 26.51
N GLN A 246 -19.70 5.75 27.60
CA GLN A 246 -20.55 5.57 28.77
C GLN A 246 -21.97 6.11 28.60
N THR A 247 -22.25 6.99 27.64
CA THR A 247 -23.56 7.66 27.53
C THR A 247 -24.32 7.29 26.24
N GLN A 248 -23.61 7.17 25.13
CA GLN A 248 -24.18 7.04 23.79
C GLN A 248 -23.81 5.71 23.11
N TYR A 249 -22.57 5.24 23.25
CA TYR A 249 -22.02 4.12 22.47
C TYR A 249 -21.71 2.87 23.32
N ARG A 250 -22.73 2.34 24.01
CA ARG A 250 -22.60 1.23 24.98
C ARG A 250 -22.60 -0.20 24.38
N GLY A 251 -22.40 -0.35 23.07
CA GLY A 251 -22.57 -1.64 22.37
C GLY A 251 -21.33 -2.53 22.33
N ASP A 252 -21.54 -3.85 22.19
CA ASP A 252 -20.48 -4.88 22.14
C ASP A 252 -20.00 -5.18 20.71
N GLY A 253 -19.73 -4.14 19.92
CA GLY A 253 -19.34 -4.27 18.51
C GLY A 253 -18.14 -5.21 18.26
N ALA A 254 -17.99 -5.68 17.03
CA ALA A 254 -16.98 -6.67 16.69
C ALA A 254 -15.56 -6.07 16.68
N ARG A 255 -14.58 -6.83 17.19
CA ARG A 255 -13.15 -6.46 17.11
C ARG A 255 -12.49 -6.85 15.79
N ASP A 256 -13.17 -7.69 15.00
CA ASP A 256 -12.71 -8.26 13.74
C ASP A 256 -13.94 -8.53 12.86
N ILE A 257 -14.06 -7.81 11.75
CA ILE A 257 -15.16 -7.91 10.77
C ILE A 257 -14.64 -8.42 9.44
N VAL A 258 -13.58 -7.80 8.91
CA VAL A 258 -12.90 -8.25 7.69
C VAL A 258 -12.12 -9.53 7.95
N GLY A 259 -11.53 -9.71 9.14
CA GLY A 259 -10.91 -10.95 9.55
C GLY A 259 -9.41 -10.99 9.30
N SER A 260 -8.72 -11.90 9.99
CA SER A 260 -7.32 -12.24 9.73
C SER A 260 -6.33 -11.08 9.91
N PHE A 261 -6.67 -10.10 10.75
CA PHE A 261 -5.80 -8.96 11.03
C PHE A 261 -4.36 -9.36 11.42
N VAL A 262 -4.24 -10.29 12.38
CA VAL A 262 -2.93 -10.73 12.89
C VAL A 262 -2.08 -11.41 11.80
N ARG A 263 -2.74 -12.06 10.83
CA ARG A 263 -2.10 -12.62 9.64
C ARG A 263 -1.60 -11.52 8.71
N MET A 264 -2.40 -10.47 8.47
CA MET A 264 -1.99 -9.33 7.65
C MET A 264 -0.82 -8.57 8.28
N GLN A 265 -0.81 -8.43 9.61
CA GLN A 265 0.33 -7.86 10.31
C GLN A 265 1.63 -8.63 10.03
N SER A 266 1.60 -9.94 9.72
CA SER A 266 2.82 -10.73 9.47
C SER A 266 3.47 -10.42 8.13
N LEU A 267 2.78 -9.69 7.25
CA LEU A 267 3.36 -9.16 6.01
C LEU A 267 4.27 -7.95 6.27
N ILE A 268 4.19 -7.36 7.47
CA ILE A 268 5.01 -6.21 7.85
C ILE A 268 6.39 -6.69 8.27
N GLY A 269 7.42 -6.28 7.54
CA GLY A 269 8.81 -6.47 7.95
C GLY A 269 9.12 -5.69 9.23
N LEU A 270 9.63 -6.40 10.24
CA LEU A 270 10.07 -5.84 11.51
C LEU A 270 11.58 -6.03 11.67
N ASP A 271 12.20 -5.20 12.51
CA ASP A 271 13.57 -5.41 12.96
C ASP A 271 13.64 -6.59 13.96
N ALA A 272 14.85 -7.01 14.31
CA ALA A 272 15.05 -8.15 15.20
C ALA A 272 14.32 -8.01 16.55
N ASN A 273 14.37 -6.82 17.15
CA ASN A 273 13.69 -6.54 18.42
C ASN A 273 12.17 -6.62 18.29
N GLY A 274 11.62 -6.06 17.21
CA GLY A 274 10.20 -6.15 16.87
C GLY A 274 9.76 -7.60 16.70
N LEU A 275 10.56 -8.44 16.02
CA LEU A 275 10.27 -9.87 15.86
C LEU A 275 10.28 -10.63 17.19
N PHE A 276 11.24 -10.37 18.09
CA PHE A 276 11.27 -10.99 19.42
C PHE A 276 10.04 -10.61 20.26
N ASN A 277 9.67 -9.33 20.26
CA ASN A 277 8.48 -8.87 20.98
C ASN A 277 7.20 -9.48 20.40
N ARG A 278 7.08 -9.49 19.06
CA ARG A 278 5.96 -10.10 18.36
C ARG A 278 5.82 -11.58 18.68
N ARG A 279 6.93 -12.34 18.64
CA ARG A 279 6.95 -13.76 19.00
C ARG A 279 6.42 -13.98 20.42
N LYS A 280 6.89 -13.18 21.38
CA LYS A 280 6.44 -13.24 22.78
C LYS A 280 4.93 -12.99 22.90
N THR A 281 4.42 -11.93 22.28
CA THR A 281 3.00 -11.58 22.30
C THR A 281 2.15 -12.67 21.65
N LEU A 282 2.53 -13.15 20.46
CA LEU A 282 1.82 -14.22 19.75
C LEU A 282 1.80 -15.52 20.54
N THR A 283 2.92 -15.87 21.20
CA THR A 283 3.00 -17.05 22.07
C THR A 283 1.99 -16.95 23.22
N GLN A 284 1.91 -15.80 23.89
CA GLN A 284 0.96 -15.57 24.99
C GLN A 284 -0.50 -15.60 24.49
N SER A 285 -0.79 -14.99 23.34
CA SER A 285 -2.12 -15.03 22.74
C SER A 285 -2.52 -16.45 22.33
N LEU A 286 -1.58 -17.23 21.80
CA LEU A 286 -1.81 -18.62 21.41
C LEU A 286 -2.03 -19.53 22.63
N GLN A 287 -1.42 -19.25 23.78
CA GLN A 287 -1.73 -19.96 25.03
C GLN A 287 -3.19 -19.79 25.44
N LYS A 288 -3.75 -18.59 25.24
CA LYS A 288 -5.17 -18.31 25.52
C LYS A 288 -6.10 -18.93 24.48
N ASN A 289 -5.68 -18.97 23.22
CA ASN A 289 -6.46 -19.50 22.09
C ASN A 289 -5.67 -20.53 21.26
N PRO A 290 -5.43 -21.76 21.76
CA PRO A 290 -4.47 -22.70 21.16
C PRO A 290 -4.81 -23.22 19.76
N ARG A 291 -6.08 -23.07 19.35
CA ARG A 291 -6.61 -23.52 18.06
C ARG A 291 -6.85 -22.37 17.07
N ASN A 292 -6.42 -21.15 17.38
CA ASN A 292 -6.57 -20.03 16.46
C ASN A 292 -5.55 -20.15 15.31
N VAL A 293 -6.07 -20.36 14.10
CA VAL A 293 -5.27 -20.59 12.88
C VAL A 293 -4.43 -19.38 12.50
N ASP A 294 -4.97 -18.16 12.65
CA ASP A 294 -4.24 -16.93 12.32
C ASP A 294 -3.11 -16.63 13.29
N LEU A 295 -3.27 -16.95 14.59
CA LEU A 295 -2.18 -16.88 15.56
C LEU A 295 -1.09 -17.91 15.26
N LEU A 296 -1.46 -19.14 14.87
CA LEU A 296 -0.52 -20.18 14.45
C LEU A 296 0.26 -19.76 13.22
N TYR A 297 -0.42 -19.24 12.19
CA TYR A 297 0.20 -18.74 10.98
C TYR A 297 1.13 -17.56 11.29
N ALA A 298 0.66 -16.57 12.05
CA ALA A 298 1.43 -15.38 12.35
C ALA A 298 2.69 -15.71 13.16
N LEU A 299 2.58 -16.60 14.15
CA LEU A 299 3.70 -17.08 14.92
C LEU A 299 4.69 -17.82 14.03
N ALA A 300 4.21 -18.69 13.13
CA ALA A 300 5.07 -19.38 12.19
C ALA A 300 5.87 -18.44 11.28
N MET A 301 5.23 -17.39 10.76
CA MET A 301 5.92 -16.40 9.91
C MET A 301 6.94 -15.59 10.71
N THR A 302 6.64 -15.25 11.97
CA THR A 302 7.61 -14.60 12.86
C THR A 302 8.80 -15.53 13.17
N GLU A 303 8.55 -16.82 13.40
CA GLU A 303 9.62 -17.81 13.64
C GLU A 303 10.48 -18.04 12.39
N GLU A 304 9.89 -18.03 11.19
CA GLU A 304 10.64 -18.10 9.93
C GLU A 304 11.59 -16.91 9.80
N GLN A 305 11.10 -15.70 10.06
CA GLN A 305 11.89 -14.46 9.96
C GLN A 305 13.03 -14.42 10.99
N LEU A 306 12.86 -15.09 12.13
CA LEU A 306 13.89 -15.30 13.14
C LEU A 306 14.85 -16.46 12.81
N GLY A 307 14.62 -17.18 11.71
CA GLY A 307 15.42 -18.34 11.28
C GLY A 307 15.03 -19.66 11.95
N HIS A 308 14.03 -19.69 12.83
CA HIS A 308 13.53 -20.88 13.51
C HIS A 308 12.60 -21.72 12.60
N THR A 309 13.15 -22.15 11.47
CA THR A 309 12.40 -22.79 10.37
C THR A 309 11.63 -24.04 10.82
N ARG A 310 12.21 -24.85 11.72
CA ARG A 310 11.54 -26.05 12.25
C ARG A 310 10.29 -25.70 13.05
N ALA A 311 10.37 -24.70 13.93
CA ALA A 311 9.24 -24.24 14.73
C ALA A 311 8.15 -23.63 13.84
N ALA A 312 8.55 -22.87 12.82
CA ALA A 312 7.61 -22.32 11.83
C ALA A 312 6.78 -23.42 11.15
N VAL A 313 7.43 -24.46 10.63
CA VAL A 313 6.74 -25.58 9.98
C VAL A 313 5.85 -26.36 10.96
N GLU A 314 6.25 -26.52 12.22
CA GLU A 314 5.43 -27.15 13.25
C GLU A 314 4.12 -26.38 13.50
N HIS A 315 4.21 -25.06 13.67
CA HIS A 315 3.03 -24.20 13.84
C HIS A 315 2.13 -24.22 12.60
N LEU A 316 2.70 -24.21 11.40
CA LEU A 316 1.92 -24.32 10.15
C LEU A 316 1.20 -25.66 10.05
N ASN A 317 1.86 -26.78 10.39
CA ASN A 317 1.21 -28.10 10.38
C ASN A 317 0.08 -28.19 11.41
N ARG A 318 0.24 -27.57 12.59
CA ARG A 318 -0.85 -27.43 13.57
C ARG A 318 -2.00 -26.58 13.04
N GLY A 319 -1.71 -25.52 12.29
CA GLY A 319 -2.74 -24.73 11.62
C GLY A 319 -3.48 -25.56 10.56
N LEU A 320 -2.74 -26.33 9.76
CA LEU A 320 -3.30 -27.18 8.71
C LEU A 320 -4.15 -28.34 9.26
N SER A 321 -3.85 -28.87 10.45
CA SER A 321 -4.70 -29.89 11.08
C SER A 321 -6.07 -29.34 11.52
N ILE A 322 -6.17 -28.02 11.69
CA ILE A 322 -7.43 -27.32 12.03
C ILE A 322 -8.13 -26.83 10.76
N ALA A 323 -7.37 -26.30 9.79
CA ALA A 323 -7.86 -25.79 8.52
C ALA A 323 -7.10 -26.43 7.33
N PRO A 324 -7.48 -27.65 6.89
CA PRO A 324 -6.72 -28.43 5.91
C PRO A 324 -6.62 -27.83 4.50
N ARG A 325 -7.41 -26.79 4.20
CA ARG A 325 -7.45 -26.11 2.90
C ARG A 325 -7.02 -24.63 3.00
N ASP A 326 -6.38 -24.23 4.10
CA ASP A 326 -5.84 -22.87 4.22
C ASP A 326 -4.71 -22.66 3.20
N GLY A 327 -4.99 -21.88 2.16
CA GLY A 327 -4.09 -21.68 1.01
C GLY A 327 -2.78 -21.01 1.38
N ASP A 328 -2.79 -20.08 2.34
CA ASP A 328 -1.58 -19.41 2.81
C ASP A 328 -0.69 -20.36 3.62
N ILE A 329 -1.27 -21.20 4.48
CA ILE A 329 -0.49 -22.20 5.22
C ILE A 329 0.15 -23.18 4.25
N LEU A 330 -0.61 -23.70 3.28
CA LEU A 330 -0.11 -24.59 2.24
C LEU A 330 1.02 -23.93 1.44
N LYS A 331 0.82 -22.68 1.00
CA LYS A 331 1.82 -21.87 0.30
C LYS A 331 3.08 -21.70 1.15
N SER A 332 2.95 -21.30 2.41
CA SER A 332 4.08 -21.05 3.31
C SER A 332 4.88 -22.31 3.61
N ILE A 333 4.24 -23.45 3.89
CA ILE A 333 4.96 -24.73 4.04
C ILE A 333 5.69 -25.07 2.75
N GLY A 334 5.03 -24.90 1.60
CA GLY A 334 5.60 -25.14 0.29
C GLY A 334 6.86 -24.32 0.01
N MET A 335 6.79 -23.00 0.25
CA MET A 335 7.90 -22.07 0.06
C MET A 335 9.06 -22.34 1.03
N ILE A 336 8.77 -22.58 2.31
CA ILE A 336 9.78 -22.93 3.32
C ILE A 336 10.48 -24.26 2.96
N SER A 337 9.70 -25.25 2.52
CA SER A 337 10.23 -26.56 2.11
C SER A 337 11.13 -26.43 0.88
N LEU A 338 10.77 -25.57 -0.08
CA LEU A 338 11.60 -25.29 -1.25
C LEU A 338 12.93 -24.62 -0.84
N LYS A 339 12.88 -23.62 0.04
CA LYS A 339 14.05 -22.90 0.58
C LYS A 339 15.00 -23.82 1.35
N THR A 340 14.45 -24.81 2.05
CA THR A 340 15.23 -25.79 2.84
C THR A 340 15.66 -27.03 2.06
N GLY A 341 15.33 -27.11 0.76
CA GLY A 341 15.71 -28.22 -0.11
C GLY A 341 14.82 -29.47 0.00
N ASN A 342 13.74 -29.44 0.80
CA ASN A 342 12.74 -30.52 0.81
C ASN A 342 11.77 -30.36 -0.37
N VAL A 343 12.28 -30.61 -1.58
CA VAL A 343 11.56 -30.35 -2.83
C VAL A 343 10.31 -31.23 -2.97
N GLY A 344 10.34 -32.47 -2.44
CA GLY A 344 9.18 -33.36 -2.46
C GLY A 344 8.00 -32.81 -1.70
N LEU A 345 8.23 -32.36 -0.46
CA LEU A 345 7.20 -31.72 0.36
C LEU A 345 6.78 -30.37 -0.24
N ALA A 346 7.73 -29.59 -0.77
CA ALA A 346 7.46 -28.33 -1.43
C ALA A 346 6.46 -28.50 -2.58
N ARG A 347 6.74 -29.43 -3.50
CA ARG A 347 5.87 -29.74 -4.63
C ARG A 347 4.48 -30.18 -4.17
N LEU A 348 4.39 -31.06 -3.19
CA LEU A 348 3.11 -31.53 -2.65
C LEU A 348 2.25 -30.37 -2.13
N ARG A 349 2.82 -29.53 -1.25
CA ARG A 349 2.08 -28.42 -0.63
C ARG A 349 1.77 -27.29 -1.59
N LEU A 350 2.65 -27.00 -2.54
CA LEU A 350 2.41 -25.99 -3.58
C LEU A 350 1.35 -26.44 -4.59
N LEU A 351 1.26 -27.74 -4.90
CA LEU A 351 0.15 -28.29 -5.70
C LEU A 351 -1.19 -28.12 -4.97
N GLU A 352 -1.23 -28.41 -3.67
CA GLU A 352 -2.42 -28.18 -2.85
C GLU A 352 -2.78 -26.69 -2.79
N ALA A 353 -1.80 -25.81 -2.59
CA ALA A 353 -2.00 -24.35 -2.60
C ALA A 353 -2.53 -23.85 -3.95
N SER A 354 -2.00 -24.34 -5.07
CA SER A 354 -2.43 -23.97 -6.42
C SER A 354 -3.87 -24.40 -6.72
N ARG A 355 -4.37 -25.48 -6.10
CA ARG A 355 -5.79 -25.86 -6.20
C ARG A 355 -6.70 -24.92 -5.42
N VAL A 356 -6.21 -24.32 -4.33
CA VAL A 356 -6.99 -23.35 -3.53
C VAL A 356 -7.01 -21.98 -4.22
N ASN A 357 -5.86 -21.53 -4.74
CA ASN A 357 -5.75 -20.28 -5.48
C ASN A 357 -4.93 -20.49 -6.77
N PRO A 358 -5.59 -20.79 -7.91
CA PRO A 358 -4.91 -21.03 -9.19
C PRO A 358 -4.20 -19.82 -9.78
N GLU A 359 -4.61 -18.60 -9.39
CA GLU A 359 -4.09 -17.33 -9.91
C GLU A 359 -2.96 -16.74 -9.06
N ASP A 360 -2.48 -17.46 -8.04
CA ASP A 360 -1.34 -17.02 -7.23
C ASP A 360 -0.03 -17.23 -8.00
N ASP A 361 0.50 -16.14 -8.55
CA ASP A 361 1.74 -16.12 -9.32
C ASP A 361 2.96 -16.59 -8.52
N GLN A 362 3.00 -16.29 -7.22
CA GLN A 362 4.10 -16.74 -6.35
C GLN A 362 4.04 -18.26 -6.14
N VAL A 363 2.84 -18.82 -5.98
CA VAL A 363 2.65 -20.28 -5.90
C VAL A 363 3.02 -20.93 -7.23
N THR A 364 2.57 -20.36 -8.36
CA THR A 364 2.90 -20.86 -9.70
C THR A 364 4.41 -20.87 -9.94
N LEU A 365 5.10 -19.79 -9.55
CA LEU A 365 6.55 -19.68 -9.67
C LEU A 365 7.28 -20.71 -8.79
N ALA A 366 6.89 -20.80 -7.52
CA ALA A 366 7.49 -21.74 -6.57
C ALA A 366 7.25 -23.19 -7.02
N LEU A 367 6.06 -23.50 -7.55
CA LEU A 367 5.71 -24.80 -8.07
C LEU A 367 6.55 -25.15 -9.30
N GLY A 368 6.76 -24.21 -10.22
CA GLY A 368 7.66 -24.38 -11.37
C GLY A 368 9.09 -24.70 -10.94
N LYS A 369 9.61 -23.97 -9.94
CA LYS A 369 10.93 -24.25 -9.33
C LYS A 369 10.99 -25.64 -8.69
N ALA A 370 9.93 -26.04 -7.99
CA ALA A 370 9.83 -27.37 -7.39
C ALA A 370 9.80 -28.49 -8.45
N HIS A 371 8.99 -28.35 -9.51
CA HIS A 371 8.96 -29.31 -10.63
C HIS A 371 10.34 -29.45 -11.27
N TYR A 372 10.99 -28.32 -11.58
CA TYR A 372 12.33 -28.29 -12.18
C TYR A 372 13.35 -29.05 -11.32
N ALA A 373 13.37 -28.78 -10.02
CA ALA A 373 14.28 -29.45 -9.08
C ALA A 373 13.99 -30.95 -8.92
N THR A 374 12.75 -31.40 -9.15
CA THR A 374 12.40 -32.83 -9.19
C THR A 374 12.60 -33.51 -10.55
N GLY A 375 13.07 -32.79 -11.57
CA GLY A 375 13.30 -33.33 -12.91
C GLY A 375 12.07 -33.34 -13.83
N ASP A 376 10.93 -32.81 -13.39
CA ASP A 376 9.72 -32.68 -14.20
C ASP A 376 9.76 -31.37 -15.00
N PHE A 377 10.62 -31.34 -16.02
CA PHE A 377 10.89 -30.12 -16.78
C PHE A 377 9.71 -29.64 -17.61
N GLN A 378 8.81 -30.54 -18.03
CA GLN A 378 7.62 -30.16 -18.79
C GLN A 378 6.62 -29.40 -17.91
N SER A 379 6.32 -29.90 -16.71
CA SER A 379 5.45 -29.18 -15.77
C SER A 379 6.09 -27.86 -15.32
N ALA A 380 7.41 -27.86 -15.10
CA ALA A 380 8.15 -26.64 -14.78
C ALA A 380 8.00 -25.57 -15.88
N LEU A 381 8.22 -25.96 -17.14
CA LEU A 381 8.05 -25.11 -18.30
C LEU A 381 6.63 -24.54 -18.38
N ASN A 382 5.61 -25.39 -18.20
CA ASN A 382 4.21 -24.96 -18.22
C ASN A 382 3.91 -23.92 -17.13
N CYS A 383 4.49 -24.06 -15.92
CA CYS A 383 4.37 -23.06 -14.86
C CYS A 383 5.04 -21.74 -15.24
N PHE A 384 6.26 -21.77 -15.80
CA PHE A 384 6.98 -20.54 -16.14
C PHE A 384 6.36 -19.80 -17.32
N LEU A 385 5.85 -20.50 -18.33
CA LEU A 385 5.15 -19.89 -19.47
C LEU A 385 3.89 -19.14 -19.04
N LYS A 386 3.15 -19.63 -18.02
CA LYS A 386 2.01 -18.90 -17.44
C LYS A 386 2.39 -17.54 -16.83
N LEU A 387 3.67 -17.34 -16.51
CA LEU A 387 4.19 -16.13 -15.87
C LEU A 387 4.94 -15.23 -16.86
N GLN A 388 5.11 -15.64 -18.12
CA GLN A 388 5.95 -14.94 -19.10
C GLN A 388 5.55 -13.47 -19.29
N ASP A 389 4.25 -13.20 -19.40
CA ASP A 389 3.72 -11.85 -19.63
C ASP A 389 3.46 -11.09 -18.32
N LYS A 390 3.71 -11.71 -17.17
CA LYS A 390 3.48 -11.08 -15.87
C LYS A 390 4.76 -10.41 -15.39
N THR A 391 4.64 -9.17 -14.92
CA THR A 391 5.71 -8.50 -14.19
C THR A 391 5.85 -9.18 -12.82
N THR A 392 6.66 -10.22 -12.75
CA THR A 392 7.09 -10.80 -11.48
C THR A 392 8.32 -10.02 -11.02
N ASP A 393 8.19 -9.28 -9.93
CA ASP A 393 9.32 -8.56 -9.34
C ASP A 393 10.48 -9.54 -9.08
N ASP A 394 11.68 -9.12 -9.51
CA ASP A 394 12.97 -9.73 -9.19
C ASP A 394 13.30 -11.12 -9.78
N VAL A 395 12.37 -11.79 -10.47
CA VAL A 395 12.63 -13.11 -11.08
C VAL A 395 12.67 -13.05 -12.59
N ASP A 396 13.78 -13.56 -13.13
CA ASP A 396 13.98 -13.66 -14.55
C ASP A 396 13.31 -14.93 -15.10
N ILE A 397 12.03 -14.79 -15.43
CA ILE A 397 11.20 -15.91 -15.93
C ILE A 397 11.77 -16.48 -17.23
N ASP A 398 12.31 -15.64 -18.12
CA ASP A 398 12.94 -16.06 -19.38
C ASP A 398 14.10 -17.01 -19.14
N TYR A 399 14.92 -16.77 -18.10
CA TYR A 399 15.99 -17.69 -17.70
C TYR A 399 15.44 -19.07 -17.31
N HIS A 400 14.37 -19.12 -16.51
CA HIS A 400 13.77 -20.38 -16.08
C HIS A 400 13.10 -21.14 -17.25
N ILE A 401 12.48 -20.42 -18.18
CA ILE A 401 11.94 -20.98 -19.43
C ILE A 401 13.07 -21.58 -20.27
N ALA A 402 14.15 -20.83 -20.51
CA ALA A 402 15.30 -21.27 -21.29
C ALA A 402 15.93 -22.54 -20.70
N MET A 403 16.19 -22.54 -19.39
CA MET A 403 16.72 -23.70 -18.67
C MET A 403 15.80 -24.93 -18.79
N SER A 404 14.48 -24.74 -18.81
CA SER A 404 13.53 -25.84 -18.93
C SER A 404 13.53 -26.44 -20.34
N TYR A 405 13.52 -25.59 -21.39
CA TYR A 405 13.65 -26.04 -22.77
C TYR A 405 14.97 -26.78 -23.03
N GLY A 406 16.09 -26.28 -22.46
CA GLY A 406 17.39 -26.93 -22.57
C GLY A 406 17.40 -28.35 -21.98
N ARG A 407 16.72 -28.56 -20.84
CA ARG A 407 16.58 -29.90 -20.22
C ARG A 407 15.62 -30.82 -20.99
N LEU A 408 14.70 -30.25 -21.78
CA LEU A 408 13.81 -30.97 -22.69
C LEU A 408 14.44 -31.20 -24.08
N ASN A 409 15.72 -30.90 -24.27
CA ASN A 409 16.44 -30.98 -25.55
C ASN A 409 15.86 -30.10 -26.67
N GLN A 410 15.10 -29.06 -26.34
CA GLN A 410 14.56 -28.09 -27.29
C GLN A 410 15.51 -26.89 -27.40
N GLN A 411 16.66 -27.11 -28.04
CA GLN A 411 17.77 -26.15 -28.02
C GLN A 411 17.44 -24.82 -28.71
N GLY A 412 16.64 -24.82 -29.78
CA GLY A 412 16.19 -23.60 -30.46
C GLY A 412 15.45 -22.65 -29.52
N ASP A 413 14.41 -23.15 -28.82
CA ASP A 413 13.66 -22.36 -27.85
C ASP A 413 14.50 -21.98 -26.63
N SER A 414 15.36 -22.88 -26.14
CA SER A 414 16.32 -22.59 -25.07
C SER A 414 17.18 -21.36 -25.40
N HIS A 415 17.82 -21.37 -26.56
CA HIS A 415 18.64 -20.27 -27.04
C HIS A 415 17.82 -18.98 -27.24
N TYR A 416 16.60 -19.08 -27.76
CA TYR A 416 15.73 -17.91 -27.93
C TYR A 416 15.44 -17.20 -26.59
N TYR A 417 15.02 -17.95 -25.58
CA TYR A 417 14.69 -17.38 -24.26
C TYR A 417 15.93 -16.87 -23.51
N PHE A 418 17.09 -17.51 -23.66
CA PHE A 418 18.35 -16.91 -23.17
C PHE A 418 18.67 -15.59 -23.88
N GLY A 419 18.36 -15.47 -25.17
CA GLY A 419 18.47 -14.23 -25.92
C GLY A 419 17.62 -13.10 -25.31
N LEU A 420 16.35 -13.39 -25.01
CA LEU A 420 15.44 -12.43 -24.36
C LEU A 420 15.91 -12.04 -22.94
N HIS A 421 16.34 -13.02 -22.15
CA HIS A 421 16.94 -12.82 -20.83
C HIS A 421 18.10 -11.82 -20.87
N PHE A 422 19.10 -12.08 -21.72
CA PHE A 422 20.27 -11.21 -21.81
C PHE A 422 19.96 -9.85 -22.41
N LYS A 423 18.98 -9.76 -23.32
CA LYS A 423 18.46 -8.49 -23.84
C LYS A 423 17.87 -7.64 -22.72
N LYS A 424 17.03 -8.22 -21.84
CA LYS A 424 16.46 -7.55 -20.67
C LYS A 424 17.52 -7.06 -19.70
N LYS A 425 18.60 -7.82 -19.52
CA LYS A 425 19.78 -7.46 -18.71
C LYS A 425 20.76 -6.50 -19.42
N GLN A 426 20.43 -6.02 -20.63
CA GLN A 426 21.27 -5.13 -21.44
C GLN A 426 22.66 -5.72 -21.80
N LYS A 427 22.78 -7.05 -21.79
CA LYS A 427 24.00 -7.78 -22.19
C LYS A 427 23.94 -8.11 -23.68
N LYS A 428 24.17 -7.09 -24.51
CA LYS A 428 23.97 -7.14 -25.97
C LYS A 428 24.68 -8.32 -26.65
N ASP A 429 25.96 -8.55 -26.35
CA ASP A 429 26.74 -9.59 -27.04
C ASP A 429 26.23 -11.00 -26.72
N SER A 430 25.93 -11.26 -25.43
CA SER A 430 25.31 -12.52 -25.01
C SER A 430 23.92 -12.71 -25.64
N ALA A 431 23.12 -11.64 -25.69
CA ALA A 431 21.80 -11.70 -26.31
C ALA A 431 21.89 -12.05 -27.80
N LEU A 432 22.78 -11.39 -28.55
CA LEU A 432 22.99 -11.65 -29.97
C LEU A 432 23.51 -13.07 -30.23
N PHE A 433 24.48 -13.54 -29.43
CA PHE A 433 24.99 -14.91 -29.54
C PHE A 433 23.86 -15.95 -29.41
N HIS A 434 23.03 -15.81 -28.38
CA HIS A 434 21.93 -16.73 -28.13
C HIS A 434 20.84 -16.64 -29.21
N LEU A 435 20.47 -15.45 -29.67
CA LEU A 435 19.49 -15.28 -30.75
C LEU A 435 20.00 -15.85 -32.09
N GLN A 436 21.28 -15.65 -32.44
CA GLN A 436 21.88 -16.25 -33.63
C GLN A 436 21.87 -17.78 -33.55
N LYS A 437 22.23 -18.34 -32.39
CA LYS A 437 22.17 -19.78 -32.17
C LYS A 437 20.75 -20.33 -32.28
N ALA A 438 19.74 -19.59 -31.84
CA ALA A 438 18.34 -19.99 -31.99
C ALA A 438 17.91 -20.12 -33.47
N LEU A 439 18.36 -19.20 -34.35
CA LEU A 439 18.03 -19.23 -35.79
C LEU A 439 18.53 -20.50 -36.50
N GLU A 440 19.59 -21.14 -36.01
CA GLU A 440 20.11 -22.39 -36.57
C GLU A 440 19.09 -23.55 -36.46
N TYR A 441 18.09 -23.44 -35.57
CA TYR A 441 17.10 -24.48 -35.31
C TYR A 441 15.72 -24.25 -35.95
N PHE A 442 15.46 -23.06 -36.51
CA PHE A 442 14.15 -22.72 -37.06
C PHE A 442 14.23 -22.43 -38.56
N SER A 443 13.20 -22.81 -39.32
CA SER A 443 13.12 -22.44 -40.73
C SER A 443 13.00 -20.91 -40.88
N LYS A 444 13.62 -20.35 -41.92
CA LYS A 444 13.67 -18.89 -42.15
C LYS A 444 12.29 -18.23 -42.25
N GLU A 445 11.30 -18.98 -42.69
CA GLU A 445 9.91 -18.53 -42.87
C GLU A 445 9.04 -18.75 -41.63
N SER A 446 9.57 -19.38 -40.57
CA SER A 446 8.79 -19.61 -39.36
C SER A 446 8.48 -18.30 -38.63
N PRO A 447 7.31 -18.18 -37.98
CA PRO A 447 7.00 -17.04 -37.13
C PRO A 447 8.07 -16.80 -36.05
N LYS A 448 8.67 -17.90 -35.54
CA LYS A 448 9.72 -17.85 -34.52
C LYS A 448 11.01 -17.20 -35.06
N ALA A 449 11.42 -17.56 -36.29
CA ALA A 449 12.58 -16.93 -36.92
C ALA A 449 12.36 -15.42 -37.14
N ALA A 450 11.14 -15.02 -37.53
CA ALA A 450 10.79 -13.60 -37.65
C ALA A 450 10.93 -12.85 -36.31
N SER A 451 10.39 -13.40 -35.22
CA SER A 451 10.51 -12.80 -33.87
C SER A 451 11.97 -12.73 -33.38
N ILE A 452 12.80 -13.73 -33.71
CA ILE A 452 14.23 -13.70 -33.39
C ILE A 452 14.93 -12.56 -34.16
N GLN A 453 14.66 -12.44 -35.46
CA GLN A 453 15.23 -11.41 -36.32
C GLN A 453 14.85 -9.99 -35.86
N GLU A 454 13.59 -9.81 -35.45
CA GLU A 454 13.09 -8.57 -34.87
C GLU A 454 13.86 -8.21 -33.59
N ALA A 455 13.99 -9.15 -32.64
CA ALA A 455 14.73 -8.93 -31.40
C ALA A 455 16.20 -8.57 -31.62
N MET A 456 16.85 -9.15 -32.63
CA MET A 456 18.23 -8.82 -33.03
C MET A 456 18.34 -7.40 -33.65
N THR A 457 17.34 -7.01 -34.45
CA THR A 457 17.26 -5.66 -35.04
C THR A 457 17.13 -4.59 -33.96
N GLU A 458 16.30 -4.83 -32.95
CA GLU A 458 16.14 -3.91 -31.82
C GLU A 458 17.44 -3.73 -31.02
N LEU A 459 18.16 -4.82 -30.76
CA LEU A 459 19.48 -4.80 -30.10
C LEU A 459 20.54 -4.04 -30.91
N SER A 460 20.43 -4.06 -32.24
CA SER A 460 21.39 -3.41 -33.13
C SER A 460 21.11 -1.92 -33.29
N THR A 461 19.84 -1.52 -33.35
CA THR A 461 19.40 -0.14 -33.62
C THR A 461 19.12 0.70 -32.37
N GLY A 462 18.95 0.07 -31.21
CA GLY A 462 18.63 0.76 -29.96
C GLY A 462 17.22 1.36 -29.90
N LYS A 463 16.35 1.03 -30.87
CA LYS A 463 14.94 1.45 -30.90
C LYS A 463 14.04 0.21 -31.02
N PRO A 464 12.91 0.14 -30.28
CA PRO A 464 11.91 -0.89 -30.53
C PRO A 464 11.38 -0.74 -31.95
N VAL A 465 11.30 -1.84 -32.69
CA VAL A 465 10.73 -1.84 -34.04
C VAL A 465 9.22 -1.78 -33.86
N LYS A 466 8.54 -0.79 -34.47
CA LYS A 466 7.06 -0.77 -34.42
C LYS A 466 6.55 -2.02 -35.16
N PRO A 467 5.62 -2.81 -34.58
CA PRO A 467 5.04 -3.93 -35.29
C PRO A 467 4.35 -3.42 -36.55
N ASP A 468 4.75 -3.94 -37.70
CA ASP A 468 4.12 -3.63 -38.98
C ASP A 468 2.70 -4.20 -38.94
N LYS A 469 1.70 -3.31 -38.91
CA LYS A 469 0.29 -3.68 -39.09
C LYS A 469 0.12 -4.27 -40.49
N LYS A 470 0.30 -5.58 -40.66
CA LYS A 470 -0.17 -6.34 -41.83
C LYS A 470 -0.20 -7.84 -41.56
N THR A 471 -1.24 -8.27 -40.84
CA THR A 471 -2.00 -9.50 -41.14
C THR A 471 -3.30 -9.50 -40.32
N GLU A 472 -4.12 -8.47 -40.51
CA GLU A 472 -5.57 -8.65 -40.35
C GLU A 472 -6.04 -9.50 -41.52
N ALA A 473 -6.19 -10.80 -41.29
CA ALA A 473 -6.95 -11.65 -42.18
C ALA A 473 -8.41 -11.17 -42.14
N LYS A 474 -8.85 -10.53 -43.24
CA LYS A 474 -10.24 -10.14 -43.48
C LYS A 474 -11.16 -11.37 -43.37
N PRO A 475 -12.35 -11.25 -42.77
CA PRO A 475 -13.40 -12.25 -42.95
C PRO A 475 -13.93 -12.16 -44.39
N ASN A 476 -13.76 -13.24 -45.14
CA ASN A 476 -14.46 -13.44 -46.40
C ASN A 476 -15.94 -13.77 -46.10
N THR A 477 -16.84 -12.87 -46.47
CA THR A 477 -18.16 -13.24 -47.01
C THR A 477 -18.15 -12.89 -48.49
N PRO A 478 -18.69 -13.74 -49.37
CA PRO A 478 -20.00 -13.39 -49.91
C PRO A 478 -20.95 -14.56 -50.25
N LYS A 479 -22.23 -14.20 -50.16
CA LYS A 479 -23.50 -14.86 -50.56
C LYS A 479 -24.14 -15.82 -49.57
#